data_AF-A0A6J4QB77-F1
#
_entry.id   AF-A0A6J4QB77-F1
#
_cell.length_a   1.000
_cell.length_b   1.000
_cell.length_c   1.000
_cell.angle_alpha   90.00
_cell.angle_beta   90.00
_cell.angle_gamma   90.00
#
_symmetry.space_group_name_H-M   'P 1'
#
loop_
_entity.id
_entity.type
_entity.pdbx_description
1 polymer ?
#
loop_
_entity_poly.entity_id
_entity_poly.type
_entity_poly.pdbx_seq_one_letter_code
_entity_poly.pdbx_strand_id
1 'polypeptide(L)'
;MSHRASKEGRYDEQSCPERTIEVTDKLLRETVGCLSRQYPTHAVGEAASDSLRDLRPHLEDGLSALADIERIRELTDQEYSRQRAFRIALISSM
;
A
#
# COMPACT_ATOMS: atom_id res chain seq x y z
N MET A 1 38.94 -29.79 7.03
CA MET A 1 38.97 -28.67 6.08
C MET A 1 37.59 -28.52 5.48
N SER A 2 36.81 -27.61 6.04
CA SER A 2 35.44 -27.26 5.62
C SER A 2 35.49 -26.25 4.50
N HIS A 3 34.96 -26.58 3.33
CA HIS A 3 34.44 -25.60 2.39
C HIS A 3 33.29 -26.24 1.60
N ARG A 4 32.12 -26.37 2.23
CA ARG A 4 30.88 -26.57 1.49
C ARG A 4 30.22 -25.20 1.39
N ALA A 5 30.38 -24.59 0.22
CA ALA A 5 29.78 -23.33 -0.14
C ALA A 5 28.26 -23.39 0.11
N SER A 6 27.81 -22.68 1.14
CA SER A 6 26.42 -22.25 1.27
C SER A 6 26.16 -21.33 0.09
N LYS A 7 25.46 -21.84 -0.92
CA LYS A 7 24.87 -21.00 -1.95
C LYS A 7 23.74 -20.25 -1.26
N GLU A 8 24.08 -19.05 -0.78
CA GLU A 8 23.15 -18.01 -0.37
C GLU A 8 22.05 -17.95 -1.45
N GLY A 9 20.85 -18.38 -1.08
CA GLY A 9 19.68 -18.18 -1.92
C GLY A 9 19.57 -16.69 -2.15
N ARG A 10 19.70 -16.26 -3.40
CA ARG A 10 19.27 -14.93 -3.82
C ARG A 10 17.77 -14.90 -3.57
N TYR A 11 17.37 -14.40 -2.41
CA TYR A 11 16.01 -13.93 -2.23
C TYR A 11 15.89 -12.75 -3.20
N ASP A 12 15.09 -12.93 -4.24
CA ASP A 12 14.66 -11.85 -5.11
C ASP A 12 14.18 -10.70 -4.22
N GLU A 13 14.97 -9.63 -4.18
CA GLU A 13 14.70 -8.39 -3.43
C GLU A 13 13.59 -7.55 -4.11
N GLN A 14 12.82 -8.17 -5.01
CA GLN A 14 11.77 -7.59 -5.81
C GLN A 14 10.43 -8.25 -5.39
N SER A 15 9.60 -7.47 -4.69
CA SER A 15 8.22 -7.80 -4.28
C SER A 15 8.03 -8.71 -3.06
N CYS A 16 8.50 -8.28 -1.89
CA CYS A 16 7.83 -8.69 -0.64
C CYS A 16 6.47 -7.98 -0.56
N PRO A 17 5.33 -8.70 -0.48
CA PRO A 17 4.01 -8.10 -0.44
C PRO A 17 3.83 -7.15 0.75
N GLU A 18 4.48 -7.44 1.88
CA GLU A 18 4.50 -6.55 3.05
C GLU A 18 5.10 -5.18 2.73
N ARG A 19 6.18 -5.14 1.95
CA ARG A 19 6.84 -3.89 1.54
C ARG A 19 5.94 -3.07 0.62
N THR A 20 5.23 -3.72 -0.31
CA THR A 20 4.25 -3.06 -1.17
C THR A 20 3.15 -2.42 -0.33
N ILE A 21 2.61 -3.14 0.67
CA ILE A 21 1.59 -2.64 1.58
C ILE A 21 2.08 -1.41 2.37
N GLU A 22 3.29 -1.46 2.89
CA GLU A 22 3.90 -0.34 3.64
C GLU A 22 4.11 0.89 2.78
N VAL A 23 4.61 0.71 1.55
CA VAL A 23 4.80 1.81 0.58
C VAL A 23 3.46 2.44 0.22
N THR A 24 2.44 1.63 -0.08
CA THR A 24 1.10 2.13 -0.39
C THR A 24 0.47 2.86 0.81
N ASP A 25 0.59 2.33 2.04
CA ASP A 25 0.09 3.00 3.26
C ASP A 25 0.78 4.35 3.48
N LYS A 26 2.10 4.40 3.28
CA LYS A 26 2.86 5.64 3.39
C LYS A 26 2.41 6.68 2.35
N LEU A 27 2.30 6.30 1.08
CA LEU A 27 1.87 7.19 0.00
C LEU A 27 0.46 7.76 0.25
N LEU A 28 -0.46 6.91 0.71
CA LEU A 28 -1.81 7.34 1.04
C LEU A 28 -1.81 8.36 2.20
N ARG A 29 -1.05 8.09 3.27
CA ARG A 29 -0.94 9.02 4.41
C ARG A 29 -0.31 10.34 4.04
N GLU A 30 0.75 10.32 3.23
CA GLU A 30 1.41 11.54 2.74
C GLU A 30 0.45 12.37 1.90
N THR A 31 -0.31 11.73 1.01
CA THR A 31 -1.30 12.40 0.16
C THR A 31 -2.40 13.06 0.98
N VAL A 32 -3.01 12.33 1.92
CA VAL A 32 -4.01 12.90 2.84
C VAL A 32 -3.41 14.03 3.69
N GLY A 33 -2.17 13.86 4.15
CA GLY A 33 -1.42 14.88 4.89
C GLY A 33 -1.21 16.15 4.08
N CYS A 34 -0.84 16.04 2.80
CA CYS A 34 -0.70 17.17 1.89
C CYS A 34 -2.04 17.88 1.64
N LEU A 35 -3.10 17.13 1.34
CA LEU A 35 -4.43 17.67 1.08
C LEU A 35 -4.98 18.45 2.27
N SER A 36 -4.89 17.87 3.48
CA SER A 36 -5.36 18.53 4.71
C SER A 36 -4.62 19.83 5.04
N ARG A 37 -3.37 19.98 4.60
CA ARG A 37 -2.55 21.18 4.83
C ARG A 37 -2.76 22.25 3.76
N GLN A 38 -3.00 21.83 2.51
CA GLN A 38 -3.08 22.73 1.37
C GLN A 38 -4.49 23.29 1.15
N TYR A 39 -5.52 22.52 1.52
CA TYR A 39 -6.91 22.89 1.27
C TYR A 39 -7.69 22.99 2.58
N PRO A 40 -8.50 24.05 2.79
CA PRO A 40 -9.49 24.03 3.84
C PRO A 40 -10.52 22.93 3.54
N THR A 41 -11.11 22.34 4.58
CA THR A 41 -11.97 21.15 4.49
C THR A 41 -13.10 21.26 3.46
N HIS A 42 -13.59 22.47 3.19
CA HIS A 42 -14.67 22.72 2.22
C HIS A 42 -14.21 22.78 0.75
N ALA A 43 -12.90 22.89 0.49
CA ALA A 43 -12.31 23.00 -0.85
C ALA A 43 -11.47 21.77 -1.22
N VAL A 44 -11.44 20.74 -0.37
CA VAL A 44 -10.57 19.56 -0.54
C VAL A 44 -11.10 18.57 -1.58
N GLY A 45 -12.38 18.62 -1.93
CA GLY A 45 -13.06 17.56 -2.70
C GLY A 45 -12.39 17.24 -4.04
N GLU A 46 -12.27 18.24 -4.93
CA GLU A 46 -11.74 18.03 -6.28
C GLU A 46 -10.24 17.68 -6.27
N ALA A 47 -9.45 18.39 -5.46
CA ALA A 47 -8.02 18.10 -5.30
C ALA A 47 -7.77 16.71 -4.67
N ALA A 48 -8.65 16.26 -3.78
CA ALA A 48 -8.59 14.92 -3.21
C ALA A 48 -8.90 13.86 -4.25
N SER A 49 -9.94 14.03 -5.07
CA SER A 49 -10.28 13.09 -6.13
C SER A 49 -9.13 12.92 -7.13
N ASP A 50 -8.52 14.02 -7.59
CA ASP A 50 -7.36 13.94 -8.50
C ASP A 50 -6.16 13.25 -7.83
N SER A 51 -5.83 13.61 -6.60
CA SER A 51 -4.72 13.00 -5.87
C SER A 51 -4.94 11.50 -5.59
N LEU A 52 -6.19 11.10 -5.30
CA LEU A 52 -6.56 9.71 -5.10
C LEU A 52 -6.57 8.93 -6.42
N ARG A 53 -6.89 9.57 -7.55
CA ARG A 53 -6.78 8.95 -8.88
C ARG A 53 -5.34 8.60 -9.21
N ASP A 54 -4.40 9.47 -8.87
CA ASP A 54 -2.96 9.20 -9.08
C ASP A 54 -2.45 8.07 -8.18
N LEU A 55 -3.06 7.86 -7.01
CA LEU A 55 -2.74 6.74 -6.11
C LEU A 55 -3.37 5.40 -6.53
N ARG A 56 -4.35 5.40 -7.43
CA ARG A 56 -5.10 4.20 -7.83
C ARG A 56 -4.23 2.97 -8.13
N PRO A 57 -3.18 3.02 -8.99
CA PRO A 57 -2.36 1.84 -9.25
C PRO A 57 -1.70 1.30 -7.98
N HIS A 58 -1.23 2.18 -7.09
CA HIS A 58 -0.62 1.78 -5.82
C HIS A 58 -1.63 1.15 -4.84
N LEU A 59 -2.88 1.63 -4.85
CA LEU A 59 -3.97 1.06 -4.06
C LEU A 59 -4.35 -0.34 -4.57
N GLU A 60 -4.42 -0.51 -5.90
CA GLU A 60 -4.67 -1.81 -6.54
C GLU A 60 -3.53 -2.80 -6.23
N ASP A 61 -2.27 -2.37 -6.34
CA ASP A 61 -1.09 -3.18 -6.00
C ASP A 61 -1.07 -3.56 -4.51
N GLY A 62 -1.37 -2.61 -3.62
CA GLY A 62 -1.45 -2.86 -2.17
C GLY A 62 -2.55 -3.85 -1.81
N LEU A 63 -3.70 -3.80 -2.50
CA LEU A 63 -4.79 -4.77 -2.33
C LEU A 63 -4.42 -6.15 -2.88
N SER A 64 -3.72 -6.22 -4.02
CA SER A 64 -3.20 -7.48 -4.56
C SER A 64 -2.21 -8.13 -3.59
N ALA A 65 -1.28 -7.34 -3.04
CA ALA A 65 -0.31 -7.82 -2.06
C ALA A 65 -0.98 -8.37 -0.79
N LEU A 66 -2.05 -7.71 -0.30
CA LEU A 66 -2.84 -8.23 0.82
C LEU A 66 -3.55 -9.54 0.47
N ALA A 67 -4.07 -9.68 -0.74
CA ALA A 67 -4.68 -10.93 -1.20
C ALA A 67 -3.65 -12.06 -1.31
N ASP A 68 -2.41 -11.75 -1.70
CA ASP A 68 -1.32 -12.74 -1.74
C ASP A 68 -0.90 -13.20 -0.34
N ILE A 69 -0.87 -12.30 0.65
CA ILE A 69 -0.64 -12.67 2.05
C ILE A 69 -1.79 -13.54 2.56
N GLU A 70 -3.05 -13.14 2.31
CA GLU A 70 -4.26 -13.86 2.75
C GLU A 70 -4.34 -15.30 2.23
N ARG A 71 -3.76 -15.57 1.05
CA ARG A 71 -3.64 -16.93 0.49
C ARG A 71 -2.70 -17.84 1.28
N ILE A 72 -1.74 -17.27 1.99
CA ILE A 72 -0.67 -18.01 2.68
C ILE A 72 -0.92 -18.05 4.18
N ARG A 73 -1.49 -16.99 4.75
CA ARG A 73 -1.86 -16.88 6.16
C ARG A 73 -3.02 -15.91 6.36
N GLU A 74 -3.66 -15.99 7.52
CA GLU A 74 -4.63 -14.98 7.92
C GLU A 74 -3.98 -13.59 8.03
N LEU A 75 -4.72 -12.56 7.62
CA LEU A 75 -4.32 -11.17 7.79
C LEU A 75 -4.38 -10.78 9.27
N THR A 76 -3.43 -9.96 9.69
CA THR A 76 -3.46 -9.30 11.00
C THR A 76 -4.50 -8.18 11.01
N ASP A 77 -4.92 -7.75 12.20
CA ASP A 77 -5.82 -6.59 12.36
C ASP A 77 -5.29 -5.32 11.68
N GLN A 78 -3.97 -5.14 11.68
CA GLN A 78 -3.32 -4.02 11.02
C GLN A 78 -3.44 -4.12 9.49
N GLU A 79 -3.26 -5.33 8.93
CA GLU A 79 -3.41 -5.59 7.50
C GLU A 79 -4.86 -5.46 7.05
N TYR A 80 -5.83 -5.94 7.84
CA TYR A 80 -7.25 -5.70 7.60
C TYR A 80 -7.59 -4.21 7.62
N SER A 81 -7.03 -3.46 8.56
CA SER A 81 -7.22 -2.01 8.64
C SER A 81 -6.69 -1.31 7.39
N ARG A 82 -5.51 -1.71 6.89
CA ARG A 82 -4.94 -1.21 5.63
C ARG A 82 -5.76 -1.62 4.42
N GLN A 83 -6.22 -2.87 4.35
CA GLN A 83 -7.11 -3.35 3.28
C GLN A 83 -8.38 -2.50 3.18
N ARG A 84 -9.00 -2.22 4.33
CA ARG A 84 -10.19 -1.38 4.41
C ARG A 84 -9.89 0.05 3.98
N ALA A 85 -8.77 0.62 4.44
CA ALA A 85 -8.34 1.96 4.03
C ALA A 85 -8.11 2.06 2.51
N PHE A 86 -7.42 1.09 1.91
CA PHE A 86 -7.15 1.06 0.47
C PHE A 86 -8.44 0.94 -0.35
N ARG A 87 -9.38 0.09 0.07
CA ARG A 87 -10.69 -0.03 -0.59
C ARG A 87 -11.48 1.27 -0.54
N ILE A 88 -11.52 1.93 0.61
CA ILE A 88 -12.23 3.23 0.74
C ILE A 88 -11.58 4.27 -0.17
N ALA A 89 -10.25 4.39 -0.13
CA ALA A 89 -9.51 5.32 -0.97
C ALA A 89 -9.72 5.06 -2.47
N LEU A 90 -9.80 3.79 -2.88
CA LEU A 90 -10.04 3.39 -4.26
C LEU A 90 -11.48 3.70 -4.73
N ILE A 91 -12.47 3.55 -3.86
CA ILE A 91 -13.86 3.95 -4.17
C ILE A 91 -13.95 5.47 -4.29
N SER A 92 -13.20 6.21 -3.47
CA SER A 92 -13.15 7.66 -3.48
C SER A 92 -12.32 8.25 -4.64
N SER A 93 -11.69 7.41 -5.48
CA SER A 93 -10.95 7.84 -6.67
C SER A 93 -11.70 7.64 -7.99
N MET A 94 -12.98 7.23 -7.93
CA MET A 94 -13.90 7.09 -9.07
C MET A 94 -14.69 8.37 -9.32
#